data_AF-A0A428YR36-F1
#
_entry.id   AF-A0A428YR36-F1
#
_cell.length_a   1.000
_cell.length_b   1.000
_cell.length_c   1.000
_cell.angle_alpha   90.00
_cell.angle_beta   90.00
_cell.angle_gamma   90.00
#
_symmetry.space_group_name_H-M   'P 1'
#
loop_
_entity.id
_entity.type
_entity.pdbx_description
1 polymer ?
#
loop_
_entity_poly.entity_id
_entity_poly.type
_entity_poly.pdbx_seq_one_letter_code
_entity_poly.pdbx_strand_id
1 'polypeptide(L)'
;MEEASAPATWTVPAKYGFTLDSQCGERALIGRFQVTVQDDKVVRAEGLDDSARRALMLRVADLVPTLRQLEAQAESARSEGTGMVKIERDPGDAHPTKIEIDRSSAIDDEECYTIEDYTIGLASEVSPSPSR
;
A
#
# COMPACT_ATOMS: atom_id res chain seq x y z
N MET A 1 -35.75 -0.22 9.12
CA MET A 1 -34.66 0.53 9.77
C MET A 1 -33.40 -0.08 9.19
N GLU A 2 -32.75 0.65 8.27
CA GLU A 2 -31.53 0.20 7.59
C GLU A 2 -30.47 -0.08 8.66
N GLU A 3 -29.95 -1.31 8.71
CA GLU A 3 -28.77 -1.63 9.51
C GLU A 3 -27.60 -0.82 8.93
N ALA A 4 -27.15 0.20 9.66
CA ALA A 4 -25.87 0.83 9.41
C ALA A 4 -24.79 -0.22 9.72
N SER A 5 -24.42 -1.00 8.70
CA SER A 5 -23.24 -1.87 8.76
C SER A 5 -22.08 -1.04 9.28
N ALA A 6 -21.52 -1.44 10.43
CA ALA A 6 -20.26 -0.89 10.91
C ALA A 6 -19.25 -0.90 9.76
N PRO A 7 -18.39 0.14 9.61
CA PRO A 7 -17.41 0.14 8.55
C PRO A 7 -16.62 -1.17 8.67
N ALA A 8 -16.66 -1.99 7.62
CA ALA A 8 -15.89 -3.20 7.55
C ALA A 8 -14.45 -2.81 7.92
N THR A 9 -13.94 -3.36 9.01
CA THR A 9 -12.57 -3.10 9.43
C THR A 9 -11.72 -4.12 8.72
N TRP A 10 -10.84 -3.64 7.84
CA TRP A 10 -9.94 -4.52 7.11
C TRP A 10 -9.16 -5.40 8.09
N THR A 11 -9.28 -6.71 7.91
CA THR A 11 -8.55 -7.68 8.71
C THR A 11 -7.30 -8.06 7.95
N VAL A 12 -6.14 -7.63 8.46
CA VAL A 12 -4.84 -7.89 7.83
C VAL A 12 -4.61 -9.39 7.68
N PRO A 13 -4.51 -9.92 6.46
CA PRO A 13 -4.26 -11.34 6.25
C PRO A 13 -2.85 -11.75 6.69
N ALA A 14 -2.68 -13.03 7.06
CA ALA A 14 -1.36 -13.58 7.36
C ALA A 14 -0.40 -13.55 6.17
N LYS A 15 -0.92 -13.60 4.94
CA LYS A 15 -0.13 -13.48 3.70
C LYS A 15 -0.96 -12.80 2.63
N TYR A 16 -0.39 -11.81 1.96
CA TYR A 16 -1.03 -11.09 0.87
C TYR A 16 0.01 -10.48 -0.07
N GLY A 17 -0.41 -10.17 -1.28
CA GLY A 17 0.40 -9.44 -2.26
C GLY A 17 -0.37 -8.25 -2.80
N PHE A 18 0.36 -7.23 -3.24
CA PHE A 18 -0.21 -6.03 -3.86
C PHE A 18 0.84 -5.35 -4.74
N THR A 19 0.36 -4.53 -5.66
CA THR A 19 1.18 -3.56 -6.40
C THR A 19 1.05 -2.21 -5.70
N LEU A 20 2.17 -1.64 -5.27
CA LEU A 20 2.24 -0.30 -4.70
C LEU A 20 2.73 0.67 -5.78
N ASP A 21 1.90 1.60 -6.20
CA ASP A 21 2.31 2.75 -7.01
C ASP A 21 2.57 3.95 -6.09
N SER A 22 3.84 4.32 -5.93
CA SER A 22 4.25 5.48 -5.13
C SER A 22 4.66 6.62 -6.06
N GLN A 23 3.88 7.70 -6.01
CA GLN A 23 3.98 8.81 -6.96
C GLN A 23 4.45 10.12 -6.33
N CYS A 24 4.36 10.26 -5.01
CA CYS A 24 4.78 11.46 -4.29
C CYS A 24 5.67 11.11 -3.08
N GLY A 25 6.48 12.09 -2.68
CA GLY A 25 7.24 12.10 -1.44
C GLY A 25 8.74 12.21 -1.65
N GLU A 26 9.43 12.77 -0.66
CA GLU A 26 10.91 12.83 -0.64
C GLU A 26 11.59 11.47 -0.43
N ARG A 27 10.80 10.45 -0.11
CA ARG A 27 11.32 9.10 0.11
C ARG A 27 11.84 8.57 -1.21
N ALA A 28 13.01 7.93 -1.19
CA ALA A 28 13.63 7.27 -2.33
C ALA A 28 12.82 6.10 -2.92
N LEU A 29 11.53 6.01 -2.60
CA LEU A 29 10.60 4.92 -2.89
C LEU A 29 9.62 5.29 -4.02
N ILE A 30 10.03 6.12 -4.98
CA ILE A 30 9.18 6.46 -6.13
C ILE A 30 9.19 5.33 -7.16
N GLY A 31 7.99 4.97 -7.64
CA GLY A 31 7.77 3.96 -8.68
C GLY A 31 6.76 2.89 -8.26
N ARG A 32 6.62 1.88 -9.11
CA ARG A 32 5.71 0.75 -8.92
C ARG A 32 6.42 -0.49 -8.40
N PHE A 33 5.95 -1.02 -7.28
CA PHE A 33 6.53 -2.16 -6.59
C PHE A 33 5.53 -3.30 -6.46
N GLN A 34 5.91 -4.50 -6.88
CA GLN A 34 5.19 -5.72 -6.49
C GLN A 34 5.66 -6.13 -5.10
N VAL A 35 4.75 -6.12 -4.14
CA VAL A 35 5.05 -6.40 -2.73
C VAL A 35 4.35 -7.69 -2.31
N THR A 36 5.09 -8.54 -1.60
CA THR A 36 4.53 -9.69 -0.88
C THR A 36 4.78 -9.52 0.60
N VAL A 37 3.70 -9.62 1.37
CA VAL A 37 3.71 -9.55 2.82
C VAL A 37 3.36 -10.91 3.38
N GLN A 38 4.11 -11.31 4.40
CA GLN A 38 3.81 -12.48 5.22
C GLN A 38 4.06 -12.13 6.69
N ASP A 39 3.13 -12.51 7.55
CA ASP A 39 3.19 -12.26 9.00
C ASP A 39 3.49 -10.78 9.31
N ASP A 40 2.81 -9.88 8.59
CA ASP A 40 2.93 -8.42 8.68
C ASP A 40 4.32 -7.85 8.33
N LYS A 41 5.14 -8.62 7.60
CA LYS A 41 6.46 -8.21 7.11
C LYS A 41 6.55 -8.35 5.60
N VAL A 42 7.17 -7.38 4.94
CA VAL A 42 7.53 -7.53 3.52
C VAL A 42 8.59 -8.62 3.41
N VAL A 43 8.24 -9.72 2.74
CA VAL A 43 9.16 -10.84 2.46
C VAL A 43 9.69 -10.81 1.04
N ARG A 44 9.07 -10.02 0.15
CA ARG A 44 9.52 -9.79 -1.22
C ARG A 44 9.05 -8.43 -1.70
N ALA A 45 9.94 -7.69 -2.35
CA ALA A 45 9.62 -6.46 -3.08
C ALA A 45 10.35 -6.48 -4.42
N GLU A 46 9.63 -6.21 -5.51
CA GLU A 46 10.17 -6.17 -6.87
C GLU A 46 9.78 -4.87 -7.57
N GLY A 47 10.71 -4.26 -8.30
CA GLY A 47 10.45 -3.03 -9.03
C GLY A 47 9.87 -3.35 -10.41
N LEU A 48 8.64 -2.90 -10.66
CA LEU A 48 7.95 -3.07 -11.93
C LEU A 48 8.39 -2.04 -12.97
N ASP A 49 8.96 -0.91 -12.54
CA ASP A 49 9.55 0.12 -13.40
C ASP A 49 11.01 0.47 -13.04
N ASP A 50 11.64 1.31 -13.85
CA ASP A 50 13.05 1.68 -13.66
C ASP A 50 13.30 2.46 -12.36
N SER A 51 12.34 3.28 -11.93
CA SER A 51 12.43 4.06 -10.69
C SER A 51 12.43 3.12 -9.48
N ALA A 52 11.46 2.21 -9.44
CA ALA A 52 11.35 1.21 -8.39
C ALA A 52 12.54 0.24 -8.38
N ARG A 53 13.02 -0.20 -9.55
CA ARG A 53 14.23 -1.03 -9.64
C ARG A 53 15.45 -0.29 -9.07
N ARG A 54 15.63 0.99 -9.41
CA ARG A 54 16.73 1.82 -8.87
C ARG A 54 16.60 2.01 -7.36
N ALA A 55 15.39 2.26 -6.86
CA ALA A 55 15.12 2.31 -5.44
C ALA A 55 15.59 1.01 -4.75
N LEU A 56 15.12 -0.16 -5.21
CA LEU A 56 15.53 -1.43 -4.59
C LEU A 56 17.06 -1.67 -4.63
N MET A 57 17.76 -1.24 -5.69
CA MET A 57 19.23 -1.34 -5.78
C MET A 57 19.95 -0.49 -4.73
N LEU A 58 19.36 0.62 -4.28
CA LEU A 58 19.90 1.48 -3.24
C LEU A 58 19.65 0.95 -1.82
N ARG A 59 19.25 -0.32 -1.69
CA ARG A 59 18.85 -0.97 -0.43
C ARG A 59 17.69 -0.29 0.30
N VAL A 60 16.87 0.48 -0.41
CA VAL A 60 15.60 0.97 0.14
C VAL A 60 14.46 -0.06 0.00
N ALA A 61 14.77 -1.31 -0.33
CA ALA A 61 13.82 -2.43 -0.27
C ALA A 61 13.23 -2.62 1.14
N ASP A 62 14.05 -2.41 2.18
CA ASP A 62 13.60 -2.46 3.58
C ASP A 62 12.68 -1.28 3.96
N LEU A 63 12.57 -0.26 3.09
CA LEU A 63 11.69 0.88 3.28
C LEU A 63 10.32 0.71 2.62
N VAL A 64 10.12 -0.34 1.82
CA VAL A 64 8.81 -0.62 1.21
C VAL A 64 7.83 -0.99 2.34
N PRO A 65 6.80 -0.19 2.59
CA PRO A 65 5.91 -0.41 3.73
C PRO A 65 4.86 -1.48 3.43
N THR A 66 4.37 -2.14 4.48
CA THR A 66 3.13 -2.94 4.42
C THR A 66 1.90 -2.02 4.41
N LEU A 67 0.75 -2.54 4.00
CA LEU A 67 -0.51 -1.79 4.04
C LEU A 67 -0.87 -1.34 5.47
N ARG A 68 -0.59 -2.19 6.48
CA ARG A 68 -0.76 -1.83 7.90
C ARG A 68 0.14 -0.68 8.31
N GLN A 69 1.41 -0.68 7.87
CA GLN A 69 2.35 0.40 8.18
C GLN A 69 1.91 1.71 7.53
N LEU A 70 1.42 1.68 6.29
CA LEU A 70 0.85 2.86 5.63
C LEU A 70 -0.38 3.40 6.37
N GLU A 71 -1.28 2.53 6.81
CA GLU A 71 -2.44 2.96 7.61
C GLU A 71 -2.02 3.56 8.96
N ALA A 72 -1.07 2.95 9.66
CA ALA A 72 -0.55 3.48 10.91
C ALA A 72 0.12 4.84 10.73
N GLN A 73 0.84 5.04 9.62
CA GLN A 73 1.44 6.32 9.26
C GLN A 73 0.39 7.38 8.97
N ALA A 74 -0.65 7.05 8.20
CA ALA A 74 -1.77 7.94 7.95
C ALA A 74 -2.51 8.32 9.24
N GLU A 75 -2.72 7.38 10.16
CA GLU A 75 -3.36 7.65 11.44
C GLU A 75 -2.50 8.51 12.37
N SER A 76 -1.19 8.29 12.36
CA SER A 76 -0.24 9.15 13.09
C SER A 76 -0.31 10.59 12.57
N ALA A 77 -0.28 10.77 11.24
CA ALA A 77 -0.41 12.08 10.62
C ALA A 77 -1.76 12.77 10.96
N ARG A 78 -2.87 12.02 11.00
CA ARG A 78 -4.17 12.55 11.48
C ARG A 78 -4.11 13.01 12.92
N SER A 79 -3.50 12.22 13.79
CA SER A 79 -3.41 12.49 15.22
C SER A 79 -2.54 13.70 15.54
N GLU A 80 -1.51 13.93 14.74
CA GLU A 80 -0.64 15.11 14.84
C GLU A 80 -1.34 16.41 14.38
N GLY A 81 -2.45 16.31 13.65
CA GLY A 81 -3.19 17.46 13.12
C GLY A 81 -2.43 18.24 12.05
N THR A 82 -1.37 17.65 11.51
CA THR A 82 -0.45 18.25 10.54
C THR A 82 -0.91 17.92 9.12
N GLY A 83 -1.96 18.61 8.67
CA GLY A 83 -2.40 18.60 7.27
C GLY A 83 -3.53 17.61 6.93
N MET A 84 -3.58 17.17 5.67
CA MET A 84 -4.69 16.41 5.09
C MET A 84 -4.30 14.93 4.95
N VAL A 85 -5.19 14.04 5.41
CA VAL A 85 -5.00 12.60 5.27
C VAL A 85 -6.24 11.97 4.66
N LYS A 86 -6.08 11.40 3.47
CA LYS A 86 -7.15 10.68 2.76
C LYS A 86 -6.77 9.21 2.64
N ILE A 87 -7.71 8.34 3.04
CA ILE A 87 -7.61 6.89 2.79
C ILE A 87 -8.88 6.47 2.08
N GLU A 88 -8.74 5.98 0.85
CA GLU A 88 -9.80 5.28 0.13
C GLU A 88 -9.69 3.78 0.40
N ARG A 89 -10.84 3.11 0.47
CA ARG A 89 -10.93 1.69 0.83
C ARG A 89 -11.82 0.95 -0.15
N ASP A 90 -11.50 -0.31 -0.39
CA ASP A 90 -12.33 -1.20 -1.19
C ASP A 90 -13.68 -1.49 -0.48
N PRO A 91 -14.82 -1.41 -1.17
CA PRO A 91 -16.12 -1.64 -0.55
C PRO A 91 -16.39 -3.11 -0.17
N GLY A 92 -15.61 -4.06 -0.66
CA GLY A 92 -15.77 -5.50 -0.41
C GLY A 92 -15.18 -5.97 0.91
N ASP A 93 -13.94 -5.58 1.21
CA ASP A 93 -13.19 -6.04 2.41
C ASP A 93 -12.49 -4.91 3.20
N ALA A 94 -12.68 -3.66 2.76
CA ALA A 94 -12.13 -2.43 3.33
C ALA A 94 -10.59 -2.28 3.30
N HIS A 95 -9.85 -3.08 2.53
CA HIS A 95 -8.42 -2.85 2.38
C HIS A 95 -8.15 -1.44 1.80
N PRO A 96 -7.03 -0.78 2.17
CA PRO A 96 -6.68 0.52 1.61
C PRO A 96 -6.34 0.38 0.13
N THR A 97 -7.04 1.15 -0.72
CA THR A 97 -6.80 1.21 -2.17
C THR A 97 -6.03 2.48 -2.56
N LYS A 98 -6.12 3.53 -1.75
CA LYS A 98 -5.37 4.77 -1.94
C LYS A 98 -5.10 5.45 -0.61
N ILE A 99 -3.89 5.96 -0.43
CA ILE A 99 -3.48 6.71 0.75
C ILE A 99 -2.76 7.98 0.27
N GLU A 100 -3.29 9.13 0.66
CA GLU A 100 -2.68 10.44 0.45
C GLU A 100 -2.45 11.09 1.81
N ILE A 101 -1.23 11.56 2.04
CA ILE A 101 -0.82 12.29 3.23
C ILE A 101 -0.17 13.58 2.75
N ASP A 102 -0.79 14.71 3.02
CA ASP A 102 -0.26 16.04 2.76
C ASP A 102 0.02 16.70 4.10
N ARG A 103 1.30 16.78 4.49
CA ARG A 103 1.71 17.47 5.72
C ARG A 103 1.93 18.95 5.39
N SER A 104 1.10 19.81 5.97
CA SER A 104 1.06 21.24 5.66
C SER A 104 2.33 22.06 5.97
N SER A 105 3.39 21.43 6.47
CA SER A 105 4.61 22.11 6.95
C SER A 105 5.77 22.13 5.97
N ALA A 106 5.74 21.36 4.87
CA ALA A 106 6.76 21.39 3.82
C ALA A 106 6.16 21.02 2.45
N ILE A 107 6.71 21.59 1.36
CA ILE A 107 6.19 21.44 -0.02
C ILE A 107 6.43 20.02 -0.59
N ASP A 108 7.35 19.28 0.01
CA ASP A 108 7.93 18.04 -0.51
C ASP A 108 7.57 16.78 0.31
N ASP A 109 6.94 16.95 1.48
CA ASP A 109 6.51 15.88 2.40
C ASP A 109 5.21 15.17 1.97
N GLU A 110 4.67 15.48 0.78
CA GLU A 110 3.46 14.86 0.24
C GLU A 110 3.69 13.38 -0.08
N GLU A 111 2.91 12.47 0.49
CA GLU A 111 2.99 11.05 0.22
C GLU A 111 1.74 10.55 -0.48
N CYS A 112 1.90 9.97 -1.68
CA CYS A 112 0.80 9.44 -2.49
C CYS A 112 1.08 7.97 -2.81
N TYR A 113 0.17 7.11 -2.38
CA TYR A 113 0.23 5.67 -2.60
C TYR A 113 -1.08 5.18 -3.20
N THR A 114 -1.00 4.49 -4.34
CA THR A 114 -2.11 3.73 -4.91
C THR A 114 -1.81 2.24 -4.77
N ILE A 115 -2.81 1.47 -4.36
CA ILE A 115 -2.70 0.04 -4.12
C ILE A 115 -3.53 -0.68 -5.18
N GLU A 116 -2.87 -1.49 -5.98
CA GLU A 116 -3.45 -2.26 -7.07
C GLU A 116 -3.16 -3.76 -6.89
N ASP A 117 -3.83 -4.61 -7.68
CA ASP A 117 -3.60 -6.06 -7.72
C ASP A 117 -3.59 -6.75 -6.34
N TYR A 118 -4.35 -6.23 -5.37
CA TYR A 118 -4.40 -6.78 -4.03
C TYR A 118 -4.98 -8.19 -4.04
N THR A 119 -4.23 -9.14 -3.49
CA THR A 119 -4.61 -10.54 -3.43
C THR A 119 -4.27 -11.15 -2.08
N ILE A 120 -5.24 -11.89 -1.52
CA ILE A 120 -5.07 -12.59 -0.25
C ILE A 120 -4.55 -14.00 -0.51
N GLY A 121 -3.64 -14.45 0.35
CA GLY A 121 -3.23 -15.85 0.42
C GLY A 121 -2.27 -16.31 -0.67
N LEU A 122 -1.82 -15.42 -1.58
CA LEU A 122 -0.97 -15.70 -2.76
C LEU A 122 -1.02 -17.18 -3.14
N ALA A 123 -2.14 -17.56 -3.75
CA ALA A 123 -2.25 -18.85 -4.40
C ALA A 123 -1.00 -19.04 -5.27
N SER A 124 -0.28 -20.12 -5.03
CA SER A 124 0.48 -20.73 -6.11
C SER A 124 -0.45 -20.87 -7.32
N GLU A 125 0.12 -20.76 -8.53
CA GLU A 125 -0.54 -20.92 -9.84
C GLU A 125 -1.08 -19.58 -10.38
N VAL A 126 -0.28 -18.82 -11.14
CA VAL A 126 -0.20 -19.02 -12.60
C VAL A 126 -1.49 -19.63 -13.12
N SER A 127 -2.43 -18.80 -13.58
CA SER A 127 -3.53 -19.28 -14.40
C SER A 127 -2.97 -19.80 -15.73
N PRO A 128 -2.95 -21.10 -16.06
CA PRO A 128 -2.98 -21.48 -17.45
C PRO A 128 -4.38 -21.13 -17.95
N SER A 129 -4.47 -20.16 -18.87
CA SER A 129 -5.69 -19.87 -19.61
C SER A 129 -6.29 -21.19 -20.16
N PRO A 130 -7.52 -21.58 -19.81
CA PRO A 130 -8.17 -22.67 -20.50
C PRO A 130 -8.93 -22.14 -21.70
N SER A 131 -8.41 -22.52 -22.88
CA SER A 131 -9.17 -23.01 -24.03
C SER A 131 -9.97 -21.97 -24.83
N ARG A 132 -10.34 -22.16 -26.10
CA ARG A 132 -10.45 -23.36 -26.93
C ARG A 132 -10.55 -22.96 -28.41
#